data_AF-N4US27-F1
#
_entry.id   AF-N4US27-F1
#
_cell.length_a   1.000
_cell.length_b   1.000
_cell.length_c   1.000
_cell.angle_alpha   90.00
_cell.angle_beta   90.00
_cell.angle_gamma   90.00
#
_symmetry.space_group_name_H-M   'P 1'
#
loop_
_entity.id
_entity.type
_entity.pdbx_description
1 polymer ?
#
loop_
_entity_poly.entity_id
_entity_poly.type
_entity_poly.pdbx_seq_one_letter_code
_entity_poly.pdbx_strand_id
1 'polypeptide(L)'
;MRRTIIAEQTDKKNNTATECAFPPGSRRVEYEDLDPAQKELEHILATMKRDPTGMGISHLGRDGIYRSLTADRDVVDAVPFPPPLVKAMLDRFPYNEEAVKVFRGVNGTNTPKEQWYKPLPGILPPPLEEEHREEAREGQDDYRNWYEERRKKIEAGIFVRKAACLMSDHDLGPEAMTTK
;
A
#
# COMPACT_ATOMS: atom_id res chain seq x y z
N MET A 1 5.63 -49.18 35.38
CA MET A 1 6.44 -48.56 34.30
C MET A 1 6.02 -47.10 34.17
N ARG A 2 6.90 -46.18 34.58
CA ARG A 2 6.66 -44.73 34.54
C ARG A 2 6.88 -44.25 33.10
N ARG A 3 5.85 -43.69 32.46
CA ARG A 3 6.04 -42.94 31.21
C ARG A 3 6.48 -41.52 31.59
N THR A 4 7.76 -41.26 31.38
CA THR A 4 8.37 -39.95 31.55
C THR A 4 7.73 -38.97 30.57
N ILE A 5 7.10 -37.94 31.11
CA ILE A 5 6.77 -36.70 30.39
C ILE A 5 8.11 -36.04 30.08
N ILE A 6 8.48 -35.93 28.80
CA ILE A 6 9.54 -35.01 28.36
C ILE A 6 8.83 -33.75 27.89
N ALA A 7 8.62 -32.85 28.84
CA ALA A 7 8.45 -31.44 28.56
C ALA A 7 9.83 -30.83 28.34
N GLU A 8 9.84 -29.75 27.57
CA GLU A 8 10.94 -28.79 27.37
C GLU A 8 12.14 -29.30 26.57
N GLN A 9 12.15 -28.88 25.31
CA GLN A 9 13.12 -27.86 24.88
C GLN A 9 12.50 -27.06 23.75
N THR A 10 11.53 -26.20 24.10
CA THR A 10 11.20 -25.03 23.28
C THR A 10 12.34 -24.03 23.48
N ASP A 11 13.34 -24.16 22.61
CA ASP A 11 14.45 -23.23 22.56
C ASP A 11 13.90 -21.84 22.20
N LYS A 12 13.88 -20.98 23.20
CA LYS A 12 13.44 -19.59 23.13
C LYS A 12 14.40 -18.81 22.23
N LYS A 13 14.15 -18.80 20.93
CA LYS A 13 14.49 -17.63 20.10
C LYS A 13 13.21 -16.84 19.89
N ASN A 14 12.98 -15.89 20.80
CA ASN A 14 12.08 -14.76 20.57
C ASN A 14 12.61 -13.95 19.37
N ASN A 15 12.35 -14.42 18.16
CA ASN A 15 12.52 -13.65 16.93
C ASN A 15 11.18 -13.01 16.59
N THR A 16 10.65 -12.18 17.48
CA THR A 16 9.72 -11.13 17.04
C THR A 16 10.59 -10.11 16.32
N ALA A 17 10.78 -10.28 15.01
CA ALA A 17 11.45 -9.28 14.20
C ALA A 17 10.71 -7.95 14.40
N THR A 18 11.33 -7.02 15.11
CA THR A 18 10.76 -5.69 15.39
C THR A 18 10.84 -4.77 14.16
N GLU A 19 11.61 -5.18 13.16
CA GLU A 19 11.89 -4.45 11.95
C GLU A 19 11.51 -5.28 10.72
N CYS A 20 11.06 -4.61 9.65
CA CYS A 20 10.84 -5.30 8.39
C CYS A 20 12.16 -5.46 7.63
N ALA A 21 12.26 -6.57 6.88
CA ALA A 21 13.38 -6.80 5.96
C ALA A 21 13.46 -5.72 4.87
N PHE A 22 12.31 -5.18 4.46
CA PHE A 22 12.22 -4.06 3.54
C PHE A 22 10.95 -3.26 3.81
N PRO A 23 11.01 -1.92 3.81
CA PRO A 23 12.22 -1.09 3.77
C PRO A 23 12.98 -1.14 5.13
N PRO A 24 14.33 -1.11 5.15
CA PRO A 24 15.12 -1.19 6.38
C PRO A 24 14.85 0.03 7.30
N GLY A 25 14.90 -0.20 8.62
CA GLY A 25 14.57 0.84 9.62
C GLY A 25 13.07 1.11 9.79
N SER A 26 12.21 0.37 9.08
CA SER A 26 10.77 0.40 9.33
C SER A 26 10.40 -0.45 10.54
N ARG A 27 9.53 0.10 11.39
CA ARG A 27 8.93 -0.61 12.51
C ARG A 27 7.88 -1.58 11.98
N ARG A 28 8.05 -2.86 12.27
CA ARG A 28 7.04 -3.86 12.00
C ARG A 28 5.93 -3.78 13.06
N VAL A 29 4.68 -3.69 12.61
CA VAL A 29 3.49 -3.69 13.47
C VAL A 29 2.57 -4.79 12.99
N GLU A 30 2.27 -5.75 13.87
CA GLU A 30 1.37 -6.86 13.55
C GLU A 30 -0.06 -6.36 13.29
N TYR A 31 -0.83 -7.11 12.51
CA TYR A 31 -2.13 -6.65 12.03
C TYR A 31 -3.08 -6.30 13.18
N GLU A 32 -3.05 -7.06 14.27
CA GLU A 32 -3.91 -6.89 15.44
C GLU A 32 -3.68 -5.51 16.10
N ASP A 33 -2.44 -5.04 16.12
CA ASP A 33 -2.00 -3.81 16.77
C ASP A 33 -2.06 -2.58 15.85
N LEU A 34 -2.44 -2.76 14.58
CA LEU A 34 -2.58 -1.64 13.65
C LEU A 34 -3.73 -0.72 14.02
N ASP A 35 -3.48 0.58 13.82
CA ASP A 35 -4.51 1.61 13.80
C ASP A 35 -5.61 1.26 12.78
N PRO A 36 -6.89 1.61 13.01
CA PRO A 36 -7.97 1.33 12.07
C PRO A 36 -7.70 1.80 10.64
N ALA A 37 -7.08 2.97 10.43
CA ALA A 37 -6.76 3.47 9.10
C ALA A 37 -5.69 2.60 8.41
N GLN A 38 -4.73 2.08 9.18
CA GLN A 38 -3.71 1.15 8.65
C GLN A 38 -4.30 -0.21 8.28
N LYS A 39 -5.28 -0.71 9.05
CA LYS A 39 -6.02 -1.95 8.74
C LYS A 39 -6.84 -1.81 7.46
N GLU A 40 -7.54 -0.69 7.32
CA GLU A 40 -8.32 -0.36 6.12
C GLU A 40 -7.41 -0.20 4.91
N LEU A 41 -6.29 0.51 5.04
CA LEU A 41 -5.30 0.63 3.98
C LEU A 41 -4.79 -0.75 3.54
N GLU A 42 -4.39 -1.62 4.47
CA GLU A 42 -3.91 -2.97 4.15
C GLU A 42 -4.97 -3.77 3.38
N HIS A 43 -6.24 -3.66 3.78
CA HIS A 43 -7.34 -4.29 3.06
C HIS A 43 -7.47 -3.76 1.62
N ILE A 44 -7.39 -2.44 1.43
CA ILE A 44 -7.46 -1.82 0.10
C ILE A 44 -6.29 -2.30 -0.78
N LEU A 45 -5.05 -2.21 -0.28
CA LEU A 45 -3.85 -2.62 -1.02
C LEU A 45 -3.90 -4.09 -1.44
N ALA A 46 -4.52 -4.93 -0.60
CA ALA A 46 -4.63 -6.35 -0.86
C ALA A 46 -5.77 -6.76 -1.78
N THR A 47 -6.83 -5.96 -1.90
CA THR A 47 -8.04 -6.31 -2.67
C THR A 47 -8.14 -5.58 -3.99
N MET A 48 -7.53 -4.40 -4.10
CA MET A 48 -7.53 -3.58 -5.32
C MET A 48 -7.02 -4.38 -6.52
N LYS A 49 -7.65 -4.17 -7.68
CA LYS A 49 -7.21 -4.76 -8.94
C LYS A 49 -5.90 -4.12 -9.35
N ARG A 50 -4.98 -4.95 -9.81
CA ARG A 50 -3.68 -4.53 -10.36
C ARG A 50 -3.61 -4.77 -11.85
N ASP A 51 -2.66 -4.12 -12.50
CA ASP A 51 -2.27 -4.44 -13.86
C ASP A 51 -1.80 -5.92 -13.92
N PRO A 52 -2.46 -6.79 -14.71
CA PRO A 52 -2.10 -8.19 -14.80
C PRO A 52 -0.73 -8.43 -15.45
N THR A 53 -0.16 -7.42 -16.13
CA THR A 53 1.15 -7.55 -16.76
C THR A 53 2.32 -7.37 -15.79
N GLY A 54 2.06 -6.79 -14.61
CA GLY A 54 3.11 -6.47 -13.62
C GLY A 54 3.96 -5.25 -13.96
N MET A 55 3.74 -4.61 -15.10
CA MET A 55 4.44 -3.37 -15.52
C MET A 55 3.78 -2.09 -14.99
N GLY A 56 2.60 -2.23 -14.41
CA GLY A 56 1.86 -1.16 -13.78
C GLY A 56 2.44 -0.68 -12.46
N ILE A 57 1.91 0.43 -11.96
CA ILE A 57 2.27 0.99 -10.66
C ILE A 57 1.04 1.27 -9.82
N SER A 58 1.22 1.49 -8.53
CA SER A 58 0.21 2.10 -7.69
C SER A 58 0.63 3.50 -7.29
N HIS A 59 -0.28 4.47 -7.37
CA HIS A 59 0.02 5.89 -7.22
C HIS A 59 -1.04 6.61 -6.39
N LEU A 60 -0.61 7.37 -5.38
CA LEU A 60 -1.47 8.30 -4.66
C LEU A 60 -1.36 9.68 -5.31
N GLY A 61 -2.44 10.10 -5.99
CA GLY A 61 -2.51 11.42 -6.61
C GLY A 61 -2.70 12.54 -5.60
N ARG A 62 -2.32 13.78 -5.99
CA ARG A 62 -2.54 15.00 -5.17
C ARG A 62 -4.01 15.35 -5.00
N ASP A 63 -4.88 14.69 -5.77
CA ASP A 63 -6.33 14.71 -5.66
C ASP A 63 -6.87 13.72 -4.61
N GLY A 64 -5.98 13.06 -3.85
CA GLY A 64 -6.34 12.13 -2.78
C GLY A 64 -6.87 10.78 -3.27
N ILE A 65 -6.72 10.48 -4.56
CA ILE A 65 -7.16 9.20 -5.12
C ILE A 65 -5.96 8.26 -5.26
N TYR A 66 -6.07 7.08 -4.66
CA TYR A 66 -5.11 6.00 -4.86
C TYR A 66 -5.52 5.15 -6.06
N ARG A 67 -4.62 4.99 -7.02
CA ARG A 67 -4.87 4.33 -8.30
C ARG A 67 -3.93 3.16 -8.51
N SER A 68 -4.44 2.09 -9.10
CA SER A 68 -3.62 1.14 -9.83
C SER A 68 -3.60 1.55 -11.31
N LEU A 69 -2.42 1.63 -11.88
CA LEU A 69 -2.17 2.12 -13.23
C LEU A 69 -1.47 1.05 -14.07
N THR A 70 -1.69 1.04 -15.38
CA THR A 70 -0.90 0.25 -16.34
C THR A 70 0.48 0.90 -16.58
N ALA A 71 1.32 0.25 -17.40
CA ALA A 71 2.56 0.83 -17.91
C ALA A 71 2.34 2.18 -18.62
N ASP A 72 1.24 2.31 -19.36
CA ASP A 72 0.85 3.52 -20.11
C ASP A 72 0.07 4.54 -19.28
N ARG A 73 -0.13 4.25 -17.99
CA ARG A 73 -0.87 5.07 -17.01
C ARG A 73 -2.37 5.14 -17.22
N ASP A 74 -2.93 4.13 -17.89
CA ASP A 74 -4.36 3.89 -17.85
C ASP A 74 -4.78 3.41 -16.46
N VAL A 75 -5.93 3.88 -15.98
CA VAL A 75 -6.44 3.54 -14.65
C VAL A 75 -7.10 2.16 -14.68
N VAL A 76 -6.52 1.20 -13.96
CA VAL A 76 -7.06 -0.16 -13.77
C VAL A 76 -8.11 -0.17 -12.65
N ASP A 77 -7.78 0.51 -11.54
CA ASP A 77 -8.64 0.60 -10.36
C ASP A 77 -8.32 1.87 -9.57
N ALA A 78 -9.29 2.35 -8.79
CA ALA A 78 -9.15 3.59 -8.04
C ALA A 78 -10.01 3.59 -6.77
N VAL A 79 -9.45 4.11 -5.68
CA VAL A 79 -10.13 4.27 -4.39
C VAL A 79 -9.81 5.67 -3.83
N PRO A 80 -10.81 6.43 -3.38
CA PRO A 80 -10.59 7.72 -2.75
C PRO A 80 -10.06 7.50 -1.33
N PHE A 81 -9.00 8.20 -0.98
CA PHE A 81 -8.49 8.17 0.38
C PHE A 81 -9.02 9.38 1.15
N PRO A 82 -9.78 9.17 2.25
CA PRO A 82 -9.99 10.22 3.22
C PRO A 82 -8.66 10.56 3.92
N PRO A 83 -8.57 11.70 4.63
CA PRO A 83 -7.32 12.15 5.25
C PRO A 83 -6.60 11.09 6.11
N PRO A 84 -7.30 10.25 6.90
CA PRO A 84 -6.63 9.18 7.65
C PRO A 84 -5.91 8.15 6.76
N LEU A 85 -6.47 7.80 5.59
CA LEU A 85 -5.82 6.86 4.66
C LEU A 85 -4.66 7.49 3.90
N VAL A 86 -4.76 8.79 3.58
CA VAL A 86 -3.63 9.56 3.02
C VAL A 86 -2.45 9.51 4.00
N LYS A 87 -2.69 9.83 5.27
CA LYS A 87 -1.69 9.73 6.33
C LYS A 87 -1.15 8.30 6.45
N ALA A 88 -2.03 7.30 6.55
CA ALA A 88 -1.65 5.91 6.72
C ALA A 88 -0.73 5.42 5.58
N MET A 89 -0.96 5.88 4.35
CA MET A 89 -0.10 5.61 3.20
C MET A 89 1.27 6.29 3.33
N LEU A 90 1.31 7.57 3.70
CA LEU A 90 2.58 8.29 3.86
C LEU A 90 3.46 7.68 4.96
N ASP A 91 2.86 7.20 6.05
CA ASP A 91 3.57 6.51 7.14
C ASP A 91 4.29 5.22 6.69
N ARG A 92 3.97 4.68 5.50
CA ARG A 92 4.69 3.54 4.89
C ARG A 92 6.03 3.92 4.26
N PHE A 93 6.31 5.21 4.12
CA PHE A 93 7.50 5.76 3.48
C PHE A 93 8.36 6.58 4.47
N PRO A 94 9.64 6.85 4.16
CA PRO A 94 10.44 7.76 4.95
C PRO A 94 9.76 9.13 5.06
N TYR A 95 9.97 9.81 6.19
CA TYR A 95 9.41 11.14 6.40
C TYR A 95 9.87 12.10 5.29
N ASN A 96 8.91 12.81 4.70
CA ASN A 96 9.17 13.80 3.66
C ASN A 96 8.34 15.07 3.91
N GLU A 97 9.01 16.18 4.22
CA GLU A 97 8.37 17.47 4.50
C GLU A 97 7.57 18.00 3.30
N GLU A 98 8.05 17.79 2.07
CA GLU A 98 7.33 18.18 0.86
C GLU A 98 6.05 17.35 0.68
N ALA A 99 6.08 16.07 1.04
CA ALA A 99 4.87 15.23 1.04
C ALA A 99 3.85 15.76 2.06
N VAL A 100 4.28 16.17 3.26
CA VAL A 100 3.39 16.80 4.25
C VAL A 100 2.74 18.06 3.67
N LYS A 101 3.49 18.93 3.01
CA LYS A 101 2.97 20.16 2.38
C LYS A 101 1.95 19.85 1.28
N VAL A 102 2.25 18.88 0.42
CA VAL A 102 1.40 18.50 -0.72
C VAL A 102 0.10 17.84 -0.28
N PHE A 103 0.15 16.99 0.74
CA PHE A 103 -0.99 16.16 1.16
C PHE A 103 -1.79 16.72 2.34
N ARG A 104 -1.35 17.84 2.94
CA ARG A 104 -2.12 18.54 3.97
C ARG A 104 -3.45 19.05 3.39
N GLY A 105 -4.55 18.73 4.06
CA GLY A 105 -5.91 19.09 3.62
C GLY A 105 -6.44 18.25 2.46
N VAL A 106 -5.65 17.34 1.88
CA VAL A 106 -6.10 16.50 0.77
C VAL A 106 -7.13 15.48 1.26
N ASN A 107 -8.30 15.49 0.63
CA ASN A 107 -9.37 14.53 0.87
C ASN A 107 -9.95 14.02 -0.45
N GLY A 108 -9.63 12.77 -0.80
CA GLY A 108 -10.09 12.13 -2.02
C GLY A 108 -11.61 11.89 -2.08
N THR A 109 -12.31 11.90 -0.94
CA THR A 109 -13.78 11.71 -0.93
C THR A 109 -14.52 12.91 -1.52
N ASN A 110 -13.85 14.06 -1.65
CA ASN A 110 -14.40 15.27 -2.26
C ASN A 110 -14.19 15.31 -3.78
N THR A 111 -13.36 14.42 -4.31
CA THR A 111 -13.02 14.37 -5.74
C THR A 111 -14.14 13.66 -6.52
N PRO A 112 -14.70 14.27 -7.59
CA PRO A 112 -15.75 13.66 -8.40
C PRO A 112 -15.34 12.29 -8.94
N LYS A 113 -16.29 11.35 -8.97
CA LYS A 113 -16.03 9.95 -9.33
C LYS A 113 -15.48 9.81 -10.75
N GLU A 114 -15.86 10.69 -11.67
CA GLU A 114 -15.33 10.74 -13.02
C GLU A 114 -13.81 10.95 -13.02
N GLN A 115 -13.30 11.80 -12.12
CA GLN A 115 -11.87 12.10 -12.02
C GLN A 115 -11.06 10.94 -11.43
N TRP A 116 -11.70 9.96 -10.80
CA TRP A 116 -11.00 8.77 -10.30
C TRP A 116 -10.37 7.98 -11.46
N TYR A 117 -11.10 7.87 -12.57
CA TYR A 117 -10.69 7.15 -13.78
C TYR A 117 -10.26 8.07 -14.93
N LYS A 118 -10.54 9.37 -14.83
CA LYS A 118 -10.08 10.40 -15.77
C LYS A 118 -9.39 11.54 -15.00
N PRO A 119 -8.18 11.28 -14.46
CA PRO A 119 -7.46 12.27 -13.68
C PRO A 119 -7.16 13.53 -14.49
N LEU A 120 -7.08 14.67 -13.80
CA LEU A 120 -6.68 15.92 -14.44
C LEU A 120 -5.23 15.84 -14.97
N PRO A 121 -4.89 16.60 -16.03
CA PRO A 121 -3.53 16.68 -16.53
C PRO A 121 -2.52 17.01 -15.43
N GLY A 122 -1.40 16.29 -15.39
CA GLY A 122 -0.32 16.50 -14.42
C GLY A 122 -0.49 15.79 -13.07
N ILE A 123 -1.59 15.06 -12.84
CA ILE A 123 -1.78 14.25 -11.61
C ILE A 123 -1.02 12.92 -11.68
N LEU A 124 -1.00 12.29 -12.85
CA LEU A 124 -0.35 11.00 -13.06
C LEU A 124 1.15 11.17 -13.34
N PRO A 125 1.99 10.25 -12.87
CA PRO A 125 3.40 10.19 -13.25
C PRO A 125 3.54 9.82 -14.74
N PRO A 126 4.72 10.05 -15.35
CA PRO A 126 4.96 9.65 -16.75
C PRO A 126 4.85 8.12 -16.94
N PRO A 127 4.50 7.65 -18.15
CA PRO A 127 4.51 6.23 -18.51
C PRO A 127 5.82 5.52 -18.21
N LEU A 128 5.77 4.19 -18.14
CA LEU A 128 6.97 3.38 -17.98
C LEU A 128 7.83 3.49 -19.25
N GLU A 129 9.09 3.86 -19.09
CA GLU A 129 10.08 3.92 -20.16
C GLU A 129 10.32 2.54 -20.79
N GLU A 130 10.64 2.50 -22.10
CA GLU A 130 10.77 1.23 -22.85
C GLU A 130 11.85 0.31 -22.28
N GLU A 131 12.97 0.85 -21.82
CA GLU A 131 14.05 0.07 -21.18
C GLU A 131 13.53 -0.77 -20.01
N HIS A 132 12.76 -0.15 -19.10
CA HIS A 132 12.16 -0.87 -17.98
C HIS A 132 11.01 -1.80 -18.40
N ARG A 133 10.38 -1.58 -19.56
CA ARG A 133 9.40 -2.53 -20.10
C ARG A 133 10.07 -3.81 -20.57
N GLU A 134 11.24 -3.72 -21.18
CA GLU A 134 12.01 -4.89 -21.59
C GLU A 134 12.43 -5.72 -20.38
N GLU A 135 12.96 -5.07 -19.33
CA GLU A 135 13.31 -5.75 -18.07
C GLU A 135 12.10 -6.45 -17.44
N ALA A 136 10.94 -5.79 -17.42
CA ALA A 136 9.74 -6.35 -16.83
C ALA A 136 9.11 -7.50 -17.64
N ARG A 137 9.51 -7.71 -18.90
CA ARG A 137 9.11 -8.90 -19.67
C ARG A 137 9.76 -10.16 -19.08
N GLU A 138 10.93 -10.02 -18.47
CA GLU A 138 11.55 -11.11 -17.70
C GLU A 138 10.73 -11.34 -16.42
N GLY A 139 10.02 -12.48 -16.37
CA GLY A 139 9.16 -12.83 -15.22
C GLY A 139 7.69 -12.40 -15.36
N GLN A 140 7.28 -11.85 -16.52
CA GLN A 140 5.89 -11.49 -16.78
C GLN A 140 4.93 -12.69 -16.62
N ASP A 141 5.35 -13.88 -17.04
CA ASP A 141 4.56 -15.11 -16.91
C ASP A 141 4.38 -15.52 -15.45
N ASP A 142 5.45 -15.47 -14.65
CA ASP A 142 5.41 -15.75 -13.21
C ASP A 142 4.51 -14.75 -12.48
N TYR A 143 4.62 -13.46 -12.83
CA TYR A 143 3.75 -12.43 -12.29
C TYR A 143 2.29 -12.70 -12.66
N ARG A 144 2.00 -13.04 -13.92
CA ARG A 144 0.63 -13.33 -14.38
C ARG A 144 0.02 -14.49 -13.61
N ASN A 145 0.77 -15.58 -13.43
CA ASN A 145 0.33 -16.73 -12.62
C ASN A 145 0.03 -16.31 -11.17
N TRP A 146 0.94 -15.56 -10.54
CA TRP A 146 0.74 -15.02 -9.20
C TRP A 146 -0.51 -14.13 -9.11
N TYR A 147 -0.73 -13.27 -10.11
CA TYR A 147 -1.86 -12.36 -10.18
C TYR A 147 -3.19 -13.12 -10.27
N GLU A 148 -3.28 -14.13 -11.13
CA GLU A 148 -4.47 -14.97 -11.27
C GLU A 148 -4.78 -15.76 -10.00
N GLU A 149 -3.77 -16.35 -9.36
CA GLU A 149 -3.96 -17.03 -8.07
C GLU A 149 -4.41 -16.08 -6.97
N ARG A 150 -3.79 -14.89 -6.88
CA ARG A 150 -4.19 -13.85 -5.95
C ARG A 150 -5.65 -13.47 -6.15
N ARG A 151 -6.08 -13.30 -7.41
CA ARG A 151 -7.48 -12.97 -7.74
C ARG A 151 -8.45 -14.05 -7.29
N LYS A 152 -8.16 -15.31 -7.57
CA LYS A 152 -8.99 -16.45 -7.11
C LYS A 152 -9.13 -16.46 -5.59
N LYS A 153 -8.05 -16.19 -4.84
CA LYS A 153 -8.07 -16.11 -3.37
C LYS A 153 -8.96 -14.95 -2.88
N ILE A 154 -8.85 -13.77 -3.49
CA ILE A 154 -9.69 -12.61 -3.15
C ILE A 154 -11.16 -12.89 -3.44
N GLU A 155 -11.48 -13.46 -4.61
CA GLU A 155 -12.84 -13.83 -5.01
C GLU A 155 -13.44 -14.90 -4.06
N ALA A 156 -12.61 -15.80 -3.53
CA ALA A 156 -12.98 -16.76 -2.50
C ALA A 156 -13.05 -16.17 -1.07
N GLY A 157 -12.78 -14.87 -0.88
CA GLY A 157 -12.74 -14.22 0.42
C GLY A 157 -11.53 -14.60 1.29
N ILE A 158 -10.53 -15.28 0.71
CA ILE A 158 -9.31 -15.71 1.38
C ILE A 158 -8.30 -14.56 1.32
N PHE A 159 -8.36 -13.68 2.31
CA PHE A 159 -7.40 -12.58 2.47
C PHE A 159 -6.49 -12.81 3.68
N VAL A 160 -5.18 -12.74 3.44
CA VAL A 160 -4.17 -12.84 4.49
C VAL A 160 -3.99 -11.47 5.13
N ARG A 161 -4.43 -11.33 6.38
CA ARG A 161 -4.10 -10.16 7.22
C ARG A 161 -2.59 -10.12 7.45
N LYS A 162 -1.95 -9.02 7.06
CA LYS A 162 -0.50 -8.87 7.14
C LYS A 162 -0.11 -7.78 8.12
N ALA A 163 1.04 -8.00 8.75
CA ALA A 163 1.76 -6.94 9.44
C ALA A 163 2.13 -5.82 8.46
N ALA A 164 2.20 -4.61 8.99
CA ALA A 164 2.60 -3.42 8.27
C ALA A 164 4.00 -2.98 8.66
N CYS A 165 4.70 -2.37 7.71
CA CYS A 165 5.99 -1.73 7.92
C CYS A 165 5.77 -0.22 7.94
N LEU A 166 5.93 0.40 9.11
CA LEU A 166 5.76 1.84 9.30
C LEU A 166 7.14 2.49 9.43
N MET A 167 7.42 3.47 8.57
CA MET A 167 8.71 4.13 8.51
C MET A 167 8.73 5.48 9.22
N SER A 168 7.57 6.11 9.32
CA SER A 168 7.45 7.47 9.83
C SER A 168 6.07 7.68 10.44
N ASP A 169 5.92 8.85 11.06
CA ASP A 169 4.65 9.36 11.54
C ASP A 169 4.46 10.75 10.91
N HIS A 170 3.87 10.80 9.72
CA HIS A 170 3.60 12.05 9.03
C HIS A 170 2.48 12.79 9.76
N ASP A 171 2.80 13.92 10.41
CA ASP A 171 1.79 14.82 10.95
C ASP A 171 1.24 15.73 9.85
N LEU A 172 0.07 15.36 9.34
CA LEU A 172 -0.66 16.20 8.39
C LEU A 172 -1.38 17.38 9.06
N GLY A 173 -1.48 17.40 10.40
CA GLY A 173 -2.16 18.41 11.22
C GLY A 173 -3.62 18.66 10.84
N PRO A 174 -4.36 19.46 11.60
CA PRO A 174 -5.54 20.13 11.08
C PRO A 174 -5.12 21.14 9.99
N GLU A 175 -6.00 21.41 9.02
CA GLU A 175 -5.84 22.59 8.17
C GLU A 175 -5.67 23.81 9.09
N ALA A 176 -4.58 24.55 8.93
CA ALA A 176 -4.52 25.86 9.54
C ALA A 176 -5.67 26.65 8.94
N MET A 177 -6.69 26.96 9.73
CA MET A 177 -7.73 27.90 9.31
C MET A 177 -7.04 29.20 8.93
N THR A 178 -6.82 29.42 7.64
CA THR A 178 -6.38 30.71 7.12
C THR A 178 -7.54 31.67 7.29
N THR A 179 -7.63 32.27 8.48
CA THR A 179 -8.33 33.55 8.64
C THR A 179 -7.56 34.59 7.84
N LYS A 180 -8.07 34.94 6.66
CA LYS A 180 -7.90 36.25 6.02
C LYS A 180 -9.00 36.49 5.00
#